data_AF-A0A3N9VAT6-F1
#
_entry.id   AF-A0A3N9VAT6-F1
#
_cell.length_a   1.000
_cell.length_b   1.000
_cell.length_c   1.000
_cell.angle_alpha   90.00
_cell.angle_beta   90.00
_cell.angle_gamma   90.00
#
_symmetry.space_group_name_H-M   'P 1'
#
loop_
_entity.id
_entity.type
_entity.pdbx_description
1 polymer ?
#
loop_
_entity_poly.entity_id
_entity_poly.type
_entity_poly.pdbx_seq_one_letter_code
_entity_poly.pdbx_strand_id
1 'polypeptide(L)'
;MIKIPISCPSCGFSRQIPCDKVPQGPRRVTCPKCNESFIYTKPEVTSAPESQGDIPVAPETVATPQVSQAAAAKPDNSSPPPSGPPPRPVAQGLTDIGELFQESWALFKRRFFILIGLCLLGIVALIAPLLLSAGLVSMTTSGGVTFVTIITVGILVGILCGIWCFGGFLCAVVDEGLHLKGALEKGKGMILPLVWISLLSGFIICGGYMLLIIPGIIFSVWFVFAQFVFVEDDVRGMSALLKSKEYLRGQWFSVALRLLLVWAVSGILSVIPLVGPFLSFAFFPYVIIFHYLIFRDLRQLKGDVPFACGTGNKLLWPGVALIGLVIVPAILISIAGFSLFGALSHLAPIAKGKVFQGGQTLQVDPQQEDQLVPGAPAMPAEGDSTEAGSASSGETPNMFSPEDEYPNISVFIYAVNYTGEILANGTVIQNLEGEPDMQYNYNLNGKSFRYGQNQIEVKFAELPNPPSSMLEIHMRVSCYRPNGEKIIFGEWRLHDKGAGTKTFDFDIPK
;
A
#
# COMPACT_ATOMS: atom_id res chain seq x y z
N MET A 1 -20.63 43.94 13.32
CA MET A 1 -20.09 42.65 12.81
C MET A 1 -20.79 41.52 13.54
N ILE A 2 -21.55 40.70 12.82
CA ILE A 2 -22.24 39.53 13.40
C ILE A 2 -21.16 38.54 13.86
N LYS A 3 -21.17 38.15 15.14
CA LYS A 3 -20.28 37.13 15.69
C LYS A 3 -21.07 35.85 15.89
N ILE A 4 -20.55 34.74 15.41
CA ILE A 4 -21.20 33.42 15.56
C ILE A 4 -20.45 32.62 16.62
N PRO A 5 -21.13 32.03 17.61
CA PRO A 5 -20.51 31.11 18.56
C PRO A 5 -20.27 29.74 17.90
N ILE A 6 -19.04 29.24 18.01
CA ILE A 6 -18.68 27.86 17.65
C ILE A 6 -18.38 27.12 18.94
N SER A 7 -19.11 26.03 19.20
CA SER A 7 -18.97 25.23 20.41
C SER A 7 -18.47 23.81 20.10
N CYS A 8 -17.49 23.34 20.86
CA CYS A 8 -16.97 21.99 20.76
C CYS A 8 -17.94 21.00 21.43
N PRO A 9 -18.39 19.94 20.72
CA PRO A 9 -19.31 18.96 21.28
C PRO A 9 -18.68 18.10 22.38
N SER A 10 -17.36 17.91 22.36
CA SER A 10 -16.68 16.97 23.27
C SER A 10 -16.29 17.57 24.62
N CYS A 11 -15.98 18.86 24.69
CA CYS A 11 -15.54 19.53 25.93
C CYS A 11 -16.31 20.80 26.28
N GLY A 12 -17.32 21.19 25.49
CA GLY A 12 -18.15 22.36 25.73
C GLY A 12 -17.46 23.72 25.52
N PHE A 13 -16.21 23.74 25.03
CA PHE A 13 -15.49 24.99 24.77
C PHE A 13 -16.17 25.79 23.65
N SER A 14 -16.48 27.07 23.90
CA SER A 14 -17.13 27.96 22.93
C SER A 14 -16.29 29.20 22.63
N ARG A 15 -16.21 29.58 21.35
CA ARG A 15 -15.49 30.78 20.90
C ARG A 15 -16.31 31.55 19.86
N GLN A 16 -16.35 32.87 19.98
CA GLN A 16 -17.02 33.74 19.02
C GLN A 16 -16.08 34.14 17.88
N ILE A 17 -16.53 33.96 16.63
CA ILE A 17 -15.77 34.31 15.43
C ILE A 17 -16.60 35.28 14.57
N PRO A 18 -16.01 36.33 13.97
CA PRO A 18 -16.70 37.19 13.00
C PRO A 18 -17.25 36.37 11.83
N CYS A 19 -18.52 36.59 11.48
CA CYS A 19 -19.26 35.86 10.45
C CYS A 19 -18.54 35.82 9.08
N ASP A 20 -17.80 36.89 8.77
CA ASP A 20 -17.07 37.09 7.51
C ASP A 20 -15.83 36.18 7.38
N LYS A 21 -15.33 35.65 8.51
CA LYS A 21 -14.18 34.74 8.56
C LYS A 21 -14.59 33.25 8.56
N VAL A 22 -15.89 32.95 8.53
CA VAL A 22 -16.42 31.58 8.55
C VAL A 22 -16.84 31.18 7.13
N PRO A 23 -16.13 30.22 6.48
CA PRO A 23 -16.49 29.73 5.15
C PRO A 23 -17.89 29.11 5.13
N GLN A 24 -18.57 29.17 3.98
CA GLN A 24 -19.84 28.43 3.80
C GLN A 24 -19.59 26.92 3.59
N GLY A 25 -20.54 26.10 4.02
CA GLY A 25 -20.51 24.63 3.95
C GLY A 25 -19.89 23.93 5.18
N PRO A 26 -19.96 22.59 5.24
CA PRO A 26 -19.38 21.82 6.33
C PRO A 26 -17.86 21.92 6.32
N ARG A 27 -17.26 22.32 7.45
CA ARG A 27 -15.80 22.44 7.62
C ARG A 27 -15.33 21.69 8.85
N ARG A 28 -14.23 20.95 8.71
CA ARG A 28 -13.54 20.31 9.84
C ARG A 28 -12.82 21.40 10.65
N VAL A 29 -13.12 21.47 11.94
CA VAL A 29 -12.49 22.39 12.89
C VAL A 29 -11.93 21.60 14.07
N THR A 30 -10.76 22.02 14.57
CA THR A 30 -10.09 21.38 15.71
C THR A 30 -10.24 22.25 16.95
N CYS A 31 -10.72 21.66 18.04
CA CYS A 31 -10.89 22.37 19.30
C CYS A 31 -9.52 22.68 19.92
N PRO A 32 -9.18 23.95 20.25
CA PRO A 32 -7.90 24.28 20.86
C PRO A 32 -7.77 23.82 22.31
N LYS A 33 -8.87 23.41 22.97
CA LYS A 33 -8.87 22.96 24.37
C LYS A 33 -8.65 21.46 24.52
N CYS A 34 -9.23 20.65 23.62
CA CYS A 34 -9.19 19.19 23.72
C CYS A 34 -8.61 18.50 22.48
N ASN A 35 -8.17 19.26 21.47
CA ASN A 35 -7.65 18.79 20.17
C ASN A 35 -8.59 17.88 19.35
N GLU A 36 -9.84 17.71 19.78
CA GLU A 36 -10.85 16.95 19.04
C GLU A 36 -11.26 17.69 17.77
N SER A 37 -11.35 16.96 16.65
CA SER A 37 -11.75 17.51 15.36
C SER A 37 -13.20 17.16 15.05
N PHE A 38 -14.03 18.17 14.77
CA PHE A 38 -15.46 17.99 14.49
C PHE A 38 -15.88 18.80 13.25
N ILE A 39 -17.02 18.44 12.65
CA ILE A 39 -17.58 19.15 11.50
C ILE A 39 -18.50 20.26 12.00
N TYR A 40 -18.21 21.50 11.63
CA TYR A 40 -19.05 22.65 11.89
C TYR A 40 -19.70 23.13 10.58
N THR A 41 -21.02 23.34 10.61
CA THR A 41 -21.79 23.92 9.51
C THR A 41 -22.34 25.26 9.98
N LYS A 42 -22.03 26.33 9.24
CA LYS A 42 -22.55 27.68 9.52
C LYS A 42 -24.08 27.65 9.44
N PRO A 43 -24.82 28.04 10.49
CA PRO A 43 -26.28 28.13 10.42
C PRO A 43 -26.69 29.20 9.41
N GLU A 44 -27.65 28.85 8.54
CA GLU A 44 -28.21 29.75 7.54
C GLU A 44 -28.99 30.86 8.26
N VAL A 45 -28.55 32.11 8.11
CA VAL A 45 -29.24 33.25 8.71
C VAL A 45 -30.40 33.61 7.80
N THR A 46 -31.60 33.08 8.10
CA THR A 46 -32.85 33.50 7.46
C THR A 46 -33.13 34.95 7.82
N SER A 47 -32.91 35.87 6.88
CA SER A 47 -33.37 37.25 6.99
C SER A 47 -34.88 37.31 6.77
N ALA A 48 -35.63 37.55 7.84
CA ALA A 48 -37.03 37.98 7.78
C ALA A 48 -37.11 39.53 7.65
N PRO A 49 -38.21 40.07 7.10
CA PRO A 49 -38.21 41.30 6.31
C PRO A 49 -38.30 42.60 7.13
N GLU A 50 -37.84 43.69 6.50
CA GLU A 50 -37.86 45.07 6.98
C GLU A 50 -39.27 45.54 7.38
N SER A 51 -39.35 46.21 8.54
CA SER A 51 -40.51 46.96 9.01
C SER A 51 -40.47 48.40 8.49
N GLN A 52 -41.55 48.86 7.86
CA GLN A 52 -41.99 50.27 7.90
C GLN A 52 -43.27 50.35 8.73
N GLY A 53 -43.35 51.35 9.61
CA GLY A 53 -44.36 51.45 10.66
C GLY A 53 -45.68 52.12 10.24
N ASP A 54 -46.73 51.86 11.03
CA ASP A 54 -47.50 52.86 11.79
C ASP A 54 -48.61 52.16 12.64
N ILE A 55 -48.99 52.79 13.76
CA ILE A 55 -49.83 52.34 14.89
C ILE A 55 -51.31 52.78 14.68
N PRO A 56 -52.36 52.40 15.47
CA PRO A 56 -52.76 51.18 16.22
C PRO A 56 -54.14 50.62 15.77
N VAL A 57 -54.60 49.50 16.36
CA VAL A 57 -55.93 49.33 17.03
C VAL A 57 -56.12 47.85 17.41
N ALA A 58 -56.38 47.59 18.69
CA ALA A 58 -56.89 46.33 19.25
C ALA A 58 -58.46 46.39 19.27
N PRO A 59 -59.24 45.33 19.57
CA PRO A 59 -58.83 44.04 20.15
C PRO A 59 -59.56 42.78 19.58
N GLU A 60 -59.21 41.64 20.18
CA GLU A 60 -60.12 40.52 20.52
C GLU A 60 -60.37 39.35 19.55
N THR A 61 -60.28 38.16 20.16
CA THR A 61 -61.06 36.91 19.94
C THR A 61 -60.46 35.73 19.15
N VAL A 62 -59.95 34.75 19.92
CA VAL A 62 -60.29 33.30 19.96
C VAL A 62 -60.32 32.44 18.67
N ALA A 63 -59.79 31.21 18.85
CA ALA A 63 -60.06 29.94 18.15
C ALA A 63 -59.16 29.51 16.98
N THR A 64 -58.31 28.51 17.25
CA THR A 64 -58.06 27.34 16.38
C THR A 64 -59.31 26.45 16.32
N PRO A 65 -59.38 25.37 15.50
CA PRO A 65 -58.87 25.07 14.16
C PRO A 65 -59.97 24.48 13.23
N GLN A 66 -59.81 24.46 11.89
CA GLN A 66 -60.21 23.29 11.05
C GLN A 66 -59.95 23.48 9.54
N VAL A 67 -59.17 22.52 9.01
CA VAL A 67 -59.40 21.70 7.80
C VAL A 67 -60.09 22.36 6.59
N SER A 68 -59.35 22.42 5.47
CA SER A 68 -59.93 22.22 4.14
C SER A 68 -58.94 21.51 3.23
N GLN A 69 -59.49 20.51 2.53
CA GLN A 69 -58.81 19.46 1.79
C GLN A 69 -58.32 19.90 0.41
N ALA A 70 -57.21 19.26 0.00
CA ALA A 70 -56.93 18.69 -1.31
C ALA A 70 -57.21 19.51 -2.59
N ALA A 71 -56.12 19.94 -3.23
CA ALA A 71 -56.02 19.98 -4.68
C ALA A 71 -54.77 19.20 -5.12
N ALA A 72 -54.99 18.26 -6.03
CA ALA A 72 -54.04 17.25 -6.47
C ALA A 72 -52.83 17.84 -7.22
N ALA A 73 -51.62 17.40 -6.84
CA ALA A 73 -50.42 17.55 -7.63
C ALA A 73 -49.92 16.15 -8.07
N LYS A 74 -49.61 16.07 -9.35
CA LYS A 74 -49.07 14.94 -10.14
C LYS A 74 -47.92 14.20 -9.40
N PRO A 75 -47.81 12.86 -9.48
CA PRO A 75 -46.65 12.16 -8.94
C PRO A 75 -45.42 12.48 -9.77
N ASP A 76 -44.45 13.12 -9.12
CA ASP A 76 -43.13 13.36 -9.67
C ASP A 76 -42.39 12.01 -9.70
N ASN A 77 -42.06 11.55 -10.91
CA ASN A 77 -41.32 10.31 -11.15
C ASN A 77 -39.83 10.57 -10.92
N SER A 78 -39.45 10.95 -9.71
CA SER A 78 -38.05 10.93 -9.28
C SER A 78 -37.80 9.58 -8.62
N SER A 79 -37.37 8.59 -9.42
CA SER A 79 -36.75 7.39 -8.88
C SER A 79 -35.61 7.79 -7.93
N PRO A 80 -35.50 7.20 -6.74
CA PRO A 80 -34.36 7.44 -5.88
C PRO A 80 -33.07 7.03 -6.61
N PRO A 81 -31.94 7.72 -6.38
CA PRO A 81 -30.65 7.28 -6.92
C PRO A 81 -30.42 5.83 -6.52
N PRO A 82 -29.89 4.97 -7.42
CA PRO A 82 -29.66 3.57 -7.10
C PRO A 82 -28.75 3.49 -5.89
N SER A 83 -29.31 2.99 -4.79
CA SER A 83 -28.61 2.68 -3.56
C SER A 83 -27.39 1.84 -3.88
N GLY A 84 -26.21 2.34 -3.50
CA GLY A 84 -25.02 1.50 -3.40
C GLY A 84 -25.29 0.28 -2.51
N PRO A 85 -24.48 -0.78 -2.63
CA PRO A 85 -24.63 -1.94 -1.76
C PRO A 85 -24.59 -1.49 -0.28
N PRO A 86 -25.39 -2.13 0.60
CA PRO A 86 -25.53 -1.70 1.99
C PRO A 86 -24.17 -1.63 2.70
N PRO A 87 -23.97 -0.67 3.62
CA PRO A 87 -22.76 -0.63 4.44
C PRO A 87 -22.63 -1.95 5.21
N ARG A 88 -21.51 -2.63 4.96
CA ARG A 88 -21.23 -3.98 5.47
C ARG A 88 -21.08 -3.93 7.01
N PRO A 89 -21.57 -4.93 7.75
CA PRO A 89 -21.22 -5.11 9.16
C PRO A 89 -19.70 -5.18 9.32
N VAL A 90 -19.18 -4.61 10.41
CA VAL A 90 -17.73 -4.57 10.71
C VAL A 90 -17.15 -5.99 10.62
N ALA A 91 -16.36 -6.25 9.56
CA ALA A 91 -15.80 -7.56 9.31
C ALA A 91 -14.74 -7.90 10.37
N GLN A 92 -14.75 -9.13 10.90
CA GLN A 92 -13.76 -9.61 11.86
C GLN A 92 -12.44 -10.06 11.18
N GLY A 93 -12.34 -9.95 9.85
CA GLY A 93 -11.18 -10.35 9.05
C GLY A 93 -11.28 -9.88 7.60
N LEU A 94 -10.26 -10.18 6.80
CA LEU A 94 -10.26 -9.90 5.36
C LEU A 94 -11.35 -10.75 4.66
N THR A 95 -12.06 -10.15 3.70
CA THR A 95 -13.09 -10.85 2.88
C THR A 95 -12.53 -12.16 2.32
N ASP A 96 -13.32 -13.21 2.18
CA ASP A 96 -12.81 -14.46 1.59
C ASP A 96 -12.27 -14.24 0.16
N ILE A 97 -11.35 -15.09 -0.30
CA ILE A 97 -10.78 -14.95 -1.65
C ILE A 97 -11.88 -15.07 -2.70
N GLY A 98 -12.77 -16.07 -2.61
CA GLY A 98 -13.85 -16.26 -3.57
C GLY A 98 -14.81 -15.07 -3.62
N GLU A 99 -15.19 -14.57 -2.46
CA GLU A 99 -16.03 -13.37 -2.32
C GLU A 99 -15.36 -12.13 -2.90
N LEU A 100 -14.06 -11.93 -2.65
CA LEU A 100 -13.29 -10.82 -3.19
C LEU A 100 -13.24 -10.84 -4.72
N PHE A 101 -13.07 -12.03 -5.33
CA PHE A 101 -13.13 -12.20 -6.78
C PHE A 101 -14.51 -11.87 -7.34
N GLN A 102 -15.58 -12.33 -6.68
CA GLN A 102 -16.96 -12.07 -7.08
C GLN A 102 -17.32 -10.59 -6.96
N GLU A 103 -16.94 -9.93 -5.87
CA GLU A 103 -17.19 -8.51 -5.66
C GLU A 103 -16.42 -7.65 -6.67
N SER A 104 -15.15 -7.96 -6.90
CA SER A 104 -14.35 -7.30 -7.93
C SER A 104 -15.00 -7.42 -9.31
N TRP A 105 -15.56 -8.60 -9.61
CA TRP A 105 -16.22 -8.88 -10.90
C TRP A 105 -17.55 -8.14 -11.02
N ALA A 106 -18.34 -8.08 -9.95
CA ALA A 106 -19.59 -7.35 -9.90
C ALA A 106 -19.36 -5.84 -10.10
N LEU A 107 -18.36 -5.28 -9.41
CA LEU A 107 -17.99 -3.87 -9.56
C LEU A 107 -17.47 -3.59 -10.97
N PHE A 108 -16.60 -4.45 -11.51
CA PHE A 108 -16.09 -4.33 -12.88
C PHE A 108 -17.22 -4.32 -13.91
N LYS A 109 -18.16 -5.28 -13.87
CA LYS A 109 -19.30 -5.32 -14.81
C LYS A 109 -20.18 -4.07 -14.69
N ARG A 110 -20.50 -3.65 -13.46
CA ARG A 110 -21.34 -2.47 -13.21
C ARG A 110 -20.70 -1.19 -13.74
N ARG A 111 -19.38 -1.08 -13.65
CA ARG A 111 -18.59 0.11 -14.04
C ARG A 111 -17.79 -0.11 -15.32
N PHE A 112 -18.16 -1.11 -16.14
CA PHE A 112 -17.35 -1.55 -17.27
C PHE A 112 -17.04 -0.42 -18.25
N PHE A 113 -18.07 0.29 -18.70
CA PHE A 113 -17.92 1.34 -19.72
C PHE A 113 -17.07 2.52 -19.25
N ILE A 114 -17.23 2.96 -18.00
CA ILE A 114 -16.46 4.10 -17.49
C ILE A 114 -14.98 3.72 -17.26
N LEU A 115 -14.73 2.53 -16.72
CA LEU A 115 -13.36 2.08 -16.43
C LEU A 115 -12.59 1.75 -17.71
N ILE A 116 -13.19 0.99 -18.63
CA ILE A 116 -12.60 0.71 -19.94
C ILE A 116 -12.47 1.99 -20.76
N GLY A 117 -13.46 2.89 -20.71
CA GLY A 117 -13.40 4.18 -21.36
C GLY A 117 -12.23 5.04 -20.87
N LEU A 118 -11.96 5.09 -19.57
CA LEU A 118 -10.80 5.78 -18.99
C LEU A 118 -9.47 5.12 -19.38
N CYS A 119 -9.41 3.79 -19.42
CA CYS A 119 -8.22 3.08 -19.86
C CYS A 119 -7.92 3.32 -21.34
N LEU A 120 -8.93 3.25 -22.22
CA LEU A 120 -8.79 3.56 -23.64
C LEU A 120 -8.40 5.02 -23.86
N LEU A 121 -9.01 5.94 -23.11
CA LEU A 121 -8.63 7.35 -23.16
C LEU A 121 -7.18 7.55 -22.71
N GLY A 122 -6.71 6.81 -21.69
CA GLY A 122 -5.31 6.80 -21.28
C GLY A 122 -4.35 6.31 -22.38
N ILE A 123 -4.72 5.27 -23.12
CA ILE A 123 -3.94 4.81 -24.29
C ILE A 123 -3.90 5.89 -25.37
N VAL A 124 -5.06 6.45 -25.74
CA VAL A 124 -5.13 7.51 -26.76
C VAL A 124 -4.33 8.73 -26.32
N ALA A 125 -4.42 9.11 -25.04
CA ALA A 125 -3.66 10.20 -24.44
C ALA A 125 -2.14 9.99 -24.53
N LEU A 126 -1.67 8.74 -24.45
CA LEU A 126 -0.26 8.39 -24.58
C LEU A 126 0.20 8.33 -26.05
N ILE A 127 -0.60 7.71 -26.93
CA ILE A 127 -0.22 7.42 -28.32
C ILE A 127 -0.44 8.62 -29.25
N ALA A 128 -1.51 9.39 -29.08
CA ALA A 128 -1.84 10.47 -30.02
C ALA A 128 -0.76 11.57 -30.09
N PRO A 129 -0.19 12.06 -28.97
CA PRO A 129 0.93 13.01 -29.03
C PRO A 129 2.18 12.42 -29.70
N LEU A 130 2.45 11.13 -29.51
CA LEU A 130 3.57 10.44 -30.15
C LEU A 130 3.37 10.35 -31.66
N LEU A 131 2.20 9.92 -32.13
CA LEU A 131 1.89 9.86 -33.56
C LEU A 131 1.90 11.25 -34.21
N LEU A 132 1.36 12.26 -33.52
CA LEU A 132 1.40 13.64 -33.98
C LEU A 132 2.84 14.14 -34.09
N SER A 133 3.68 13.87 -33.08
CA SER A 133 5.09 14.24 -33.09
C SER A 133 5.87 13.56 -34.23
N ALA A 134 5.60 12.28 -34.49
CA ALA A 134 6.20 11.55 -35.60
C ALA A 134 5.77 12.11 -36.97
N GLY A 135 4.48 12.41 -37.13
CA GLY A 135 3.96 13.03 -38.36
C GLY A 135 4.55 14.42 -38.61
N LEU A 136 4.63 15.26 -37.58
CA LEU A 136 5.27 16.58 -37.66
C LEU A 136 6.73 16.47 -38.09
N VAL A 137 7.47 15.54 -37.49
CA VAL A 137 8.87 15.27 -37.83
C VAL A 137 9.03 14.87 -39.29
N SER A 138 8.15 14.02 -39.83
CA SER A 138 8.17 13.61 -41.25
C SER A 138 7.94 14.77 -42.23
N MET A 139 7.36 15.89 -41.77
CA MET A 139 7.12 17.07 -42.59
C MET A 139 8.24 18.12 -42.51
N THR A 140 9.22 17.96 -41.62
CA THR A 140 10.33 18.92 -41.49
C THR A 140 11.54 18.47 -42.30
N THR A 141 12.24 19.41 -42.92
CA THR A 141 13.58 19.19 -43.52
C THR A 141 14.71 19.43 -42.51
N SER A 142 14.36 19.62 -41.24
CA SER A 142 15.30 20.05 -40.20
C SER A 142 16.17 18.89 -39.69
N GLY A 143 17.40 19.21 -39.28
CA GLY A 143 18.39 18.21 -38.83
C GLY A 143 18.01 17.46 -37.55
N GLY A 144 18.83 16.49 -37.16
CA GLY A 144 18.53 15.53 -36.10
C GLY A 144 18.16 16.11 -34.71
N VAL A 145 18.59 17.33 -34.38
CA VAL A 145 18.26 17.96 -33.09
C VAL A 145 16.76 18.29 -32.99
N THR A 146 16.16 18.81 -34.06
CA THR A 146 14.73 19.13 -34.08
C THR A 146 13.88 17.86 -34.03
N PHE A 147 14.32 16.78 -34.69
CA PHE A 147 13.72 15.45 -34.61
C PHE A 147 13.61 14.99 -33.16
N VAL A 148 14.75 14.95 -32.45
CA VAL A 148 14.81 14.45 -31.06
C VAL A 148 13.94 15.30 -30.15
N THR A 149 13.97 16.62 -30.34
CA THR A 149 13.20 17.57 -29.52
C THR A 149 11.70 17.35 -29.68
N ILE A 150 11.17 17.27 -30.90
CA ILE A 150 9.73 17.11 -31.16
C ILE A 150 9.23 15.77 -30.60
N ILE A 151 9.95 14.68 -30.85
CA ILE A 151 9.58 13.35 -30.33
C ILE A 151 9.60 13.34 -28.80
N THR A 152 10.62 13.94 -28.18
CA THR A 152 10.75 14.00 -26.72
C THR A 152 9.60 14.80 -26.10
N VAL A 153 9.22 15.93 -26.70
CA VAL A 153 8.05 16.70 -26.27
C VAL A 153 6.77 15.88 -26.43
N GLY A 154 6.58 15.19 -27.55
CA GLY A 154 5.43 14.30 -27.77
C GLY A 154 5.32 13.22 -26.71
N ILE A 155 6.43 12.54 -26.38
CA ILE A 155 6.49 11.53 -25.32
C ILE A 155 6.14 12.15 -23.97
N LEU A 156 6.73 13.30 -23.62
CA LEU A 156 6.48 13.96 -22.34
C LEU A 156 4.99 14.36 -22.18
N VAL A 157 4.39 14.94 -23.23
CA VAL A 157 2.96 15.27 -23.25
C VAL A 157 2.12 14.01 -23.11
N GLY A 158 2.46 12.93 -23.84
CA GLY A 158 1.77 11.65 -23.75
C GLY A 158 1.79 11.06 -22.35
N ILE A 159 2.95 11.08 -21.68
CA ILE A 159 3.11 10.61 -20.29
C ILE A 159 2.25 11.44 -19.34
N LEU A 160 2.30 12.78 -19.43
CA LEU A 160 1.53 13.65 -18.54
C LEU A 160 0.02 13.44 -18.71
N CYS A 161 -0.46 13.33 -19.95
CA CYS A 161 -1.87 13.04 -20.24
C CYS A 161 -2.28 11.62 -19.80
N GLY A 162 -1.38 10.64 -19.93
CA GLY A 162 -1.60 9.28 -19.44
C GLY A 162 -1.74 9.23 -17.92
N ILE A 163 -0.86 9.91 -17.19
CA ILE A 163 -0.92 9.99 -15.72
C ILE A 163 -2.19 10.72 -15.27
N TRP A 164 -2.60 11.77 -15.98
CA TRP A 164 -3.87 12.44 -15.74
C TRP A 164 -5.06 11.47 -15.86
N CYS A 165 -5.12 10.69 -16.94
CA CYS A 165 -6.16 9.68 -17.13
C CYS A 165 -6.11 8.60 -16.05
N PHE A 166 -4.91 8.16 -15.64
CA PHE A 166 -4.72 7.19 -14.58
C PHE A 166 -5.19 7.70 -13.22
N GLY A 167 -4.94 8.97 -12.88
CA GLY A 167 -5.48 9.59 -11.66
C GLY A 167 -7.00 9.64 -11.65
N GLY A 168 -7.61 9.96 -12.80
CA GLY A 168 -9.08 9.89 -12.94
C GLY A 168 -9.61 8.46 -12.83
N PHE A 169 -8.91 7.49 -13.39
CA PHE A 169 -9.22 6.07 -13.26
C PHE A 169 -9.18 5.61 -11.79
N LEU A 170 -8.14 5.95 -11.03
CA LEU A 170 -8.06 5.65 -9.59
C LEU A 170 -9.25 6.27 -8.83
N CYS A 171 -9.59 7.52 -9.11
CA CYS A 171 -10.76 8.17 -8.52
C CYS A 171 -12.07 7.43 -8.85
N ALA A 172 -12.23 6.98 -10.10
CA ALA A 172 -13.44 6.27 -10.54
C ALA A 172 -13.57 4.86 -9.94
N VAL A 173 -12.46 4.25 -9.54
CA VAL A 173 -12.42 2.98 -8.79
C VAL A 173 -12.79 3.19 -7.33
N VAL A 174 -12.25 4.25 -6.71
CA VAL A 174 -12.51 4.57 -5.29
C VAL A 174 -13.92 5.08 -5.06
N ASP A 175 -14.38 6.01 -5.90
CA ASP A 175 -15.67 6.67 -5.82
C ASP A 175 -16.57 6.20 -6.97
N GLU A 176 -17.46 5.26 -6.63
CA GLU A 176 -18.41 4.64 -7.57
C GLU A 176 -19.45 5.61 -8.14
N GLY A 177 -19.60 6.81 -7.54
CA GLY A 177 -20.53 7.84 -8.00
C GLY A 177 -19.97 8.70 -9.14
N LEU A 178 -18.65 8.65 -9.40
CA LEU A 178 -18.06 9.50 -10.43
C LEU A 178 -18.41 9.06 -11.84
N HIS A 179 -18.75 10.03 -12.68
CA HIS A 179 -18.83 9.88 -14.14
C HIS A 179 -17.48 10.25 -14.78
N LEU A 180 -17.32 9.95 -16.08
CA LEU A 180 -16.07 10.14 -16.82
C LEU A 180 -15.47 11.54 -16.64
N LYS A 181 -16.30 12.58 -16.80
CA LYS A 181 -15.87 13.98 -16.64
C LYS A 181 -15.41 14.29 -15.21
N GLY A 182 -16.21 13.91 -14.21
CA GLY A 182 -15.88 14.15 -12.81
C GLY A 182 -14.60 13.41 -12.37
N ALA A 183 -14.40 12.20 -12.89
CA ALA A 183 -13.18 11.42 -12.67
C ALA A 183 -11.95 12.15 -13.23
N LEU A 184 -12.00 12.60 -14.48
CA LEU A 184 -10.90 13.36 -15.09
C LEU A 184 -10.66 14.70 -14.40
N GLU A 185 -11.71 15.40 -13.96
CA GLU A 185 -11.56 16.66 -13.22
C GLU A 185 -10.82 16.46 -11.89
N LYS A 186 -11.18 15.44 -11.11
CA LYS A 186 -10.43 15.07 -9.89
C LYS A 186 -8.99 14.67 -10.22
N GLY A 187 -8.78 13.92 -11.31
CA GLY A 187 -7.46 13.46 -11.74
C GLY A 187 -6.45 14.57 -12.06
N LYS A 188 -6.88 15.78 -12.46
CA LYS A 188 -5.97 16.89 -12.82
C LYS A 188 -5.06 17.31 -11.66
N GLY A 189 -5.62 17.40 -10.45
CA GLY A 189 -4.88 17.80 -9.24
C GLY A 189 -3.91 16.74 -8.73
N MET A 190 -3.93 15.54 -9.32
CA MET A 190 -3.24 14.35 -8.82
C MET A 190 -1.98 14.02 -9.61
N ILE A 191 -1.73 14.68 -10.76
CA ILE A 191 -0.62 14.36 -11.66
C ILE A 191 0.72 14.39 -10.91
N LEU A 192 1.04 15.52 -10.28
CA LEU A 192 2.34 15.68 -9.60
C LEU A 192 2.49 14.75 -8.37
N PRO A 193 1.50 14.63 -7.47
CA PRO A 193 1.56 13.65 -6.39
C PRO A 193 1.71 12.20 -6.87
N LEU A 194 0.98 11.79 -7.91
CA LEU A 194 1.07 10.43 -8.46
C LEU A 194 2.43 10.19 -9.10
N VAL A 195 2.95 11.13 -9.90
CA VAL A 195 4.32 11.05 -10.44
C VAL A 195 5.31 10.82 -9.30
N TRP A 196 5.21 11.62 -8.24
CA TRP A 196 6.14 11.52 -7.11
C TRP A 196 6.05 10.18 -6.37
N ILE A 197 4.83 9.70 -6.10
CA ILE A 197 4.59 8.39 -5.47
C ILE A 197 5.10 7.25 -6.36
N SER A 198 4.81 7.30 -7.66
CA SER A 198 5.24 6.30 -8.63
C SER A 198 6.76 6.27 -8.81
N LEU A 199 7.42 7.44 -8.86
CA LEU A 199 8.89 7.51 -8.93
C LEU A 199 9.54 6.94 -7.68
N LEU A 200 9.04 7.31 -6.50
CA LEU A 200 9.58 6.83 -5.24
C LEU A 200 9.36 5.32 -5.05
N SER A 201 8.16 4.84 -5.35
CA SER A 201 7.82 3.42 -5.30
C SER A 201 8.64 2.63 -6.31
N GLY A 202 8.70 3.10 -7.56
CA GLY A 202 9.49 2.48 -8.63
C GLY A 202 10.98 2.41 -8.30
N PHE A 203 11.55 3.49 -7.75
CA PHE A 203 12.94 3.52 -7.30
C PHE A 203 13.21 2.45 -6.22
N ILE A 204 12.35 2.37 -5.20
CA ILE A 204 12.53 1.41 -4.10
C ILE A 204 12.32 -0.03 -4.56
N ILE A 205 11.26 -0.29 -5.33
CA ILE A 205 10.95 -1.61 -5.85
C ILE A 205 12.05 -2.09 -6.81
N CYS A 206 12.49 -1.23 -7.73
CA CYS A 206 13.57 -1.55 -8.67
C CYS A 206 14.89 -1.83 -7.93
N GLY A 207 15.26 -0.98 -6.97
CA GLY A 207 16.42 -1.22 -6.11
C GLY A 207 16.32 -2.53 -5.32
N GLY A 208 15.11 -2.86 -4.84
CA GLY A 208 14.82 -4.15 -4.20
C GLY A 208 15.06 -5.34 -5.13
N TYR A 209 14.50 -5.31 -6.34
CA TYR A 209 14.69 -6.37 -7.34
C TYR A 209 16.13 -6.49 -7.84
N MET A 210 16.85 -5.36 -7.95
CA MET A 210 18.28 -5.37 -8.27
C MET A 210 19.06 -6.08 -7.18
N LEU A 211 18.73 -5.84 -5.90
CA LEU A 211 19.37 -6.52 -4.79
C LEU A 211 19.07 -8.03 -4.85
N LEU A 212 17.79 -8.42 -4.84
CA LEU A 212 17.32 -9.81 -4.97
C LEU A 212 15.82 -9.84 -5.36
N ILE A 213 15.33 -10.98 -5.85
CA ILE A 213 13.90 -11.16 -6.20
C ILE A 213 13.00 -11.01 -4.97
N ILE A 214 13.37 -11.60 -3.83
CA ILE A 214 12.53 -11.62 -2.61
C ILE A 214 12.31 -10.20 -2.04
N PRO A 215 13.33 -9.36 -1.81
CA PRO A 215 13.15 -7.96 -1.40
C PRO A 215 12.30 -7.15 -2.37
N GLY A 216 12.46 -7.34 -3.68
CA GLY A 216 11.64 -6.68 -4.70
C GLY A 216 10.15 -7.02 -4.56
N ILE A 217 9.82 -8.30 -4.33
CA ILE A 217 8.44 -8.74 -4.06
C ILE A 217 7.91 -8.12 -2.75
N ILE A 218 8.71 -8.10 -1.68
CA ILE A 218 8.32 -7.52 -0.39
C ILE A 218 7.95 -6.03 -0.55
N PHE A 219 8.78 -5.26 -1.24
CA PHE A 219 8.53 -3.84 -1.49
C PHE A 219 7.33 -3.62 -2.42
N SER A 220 7.16 -4.47 -3.43
CA SER A 220 6.01 -4.41 -4.33
C SER A 220 4.71 -4.58 -3.55
N VAL A 221 4.63 -5.58 -2.66
CA VAL A 221 3.47 -5.77 -1.78
C VAL A 221 3.29 -4.58 -0.84
N TRP A 222 4.35 -4.10 -0.18
CA TRP A 222 4.25 -2.98 0.77
C TRP A 222 3.70 -1.69 0.17
N PHE A 223 4.06 -1.37 -1.07
CA PHE A 223 3.75 -0.07 -1.68
C PHE A 223 2.61 -0.12 -2.70
N VAL A 224 2.02 -1.28 -2.97
CA VAL A 224 0.94 -1.43 -3.95
C VAL A 224 -0.29 -0.56 -3.63
N PHE A 225 -0.56 -0.28 -2.35
CA PHE A 225 -1.71 0.52 -1.93
C PHE A 225 -1.41 2.02 -1.76
N ALA A 226 -0.17 2.46 -1.97
CA ALA A 226 0.22 3.87 -1.77
C ALA A 226 -0.62 4.84 -2.62
N GLN A 227 -1.02 4.42 -3.82
CA GLN A 227 -1.90 5.18 -4.70
C GLN A 227 -3.32 5.36 -4.14
N PHE A 228 -3.89 4.36 -3.46
CA PHE A 228 -5.21 4.46 -2.83
C PHE A 228 -5.16 5.26 -1.53
N VAL A 229 -4.09 5.08 -0.75
CA VAL A 229 -3.81 5.91 0.43
C VAL A 229 -3.79 7.39 0.04
N PHE A 230 -3.15 7.72 -1.09
CA PHE A 230 -3.16 9.09 -1.60
C PHE A 230 -4.56 9.56 -2.01
N VAL A 231 -5.33 8.75 -2.76
CA VAL A 231 -6.66 9.15 -3.23
C VAL A 231 -7.63 9.37 -2.06
N GLU A 232 -7.54 8.56 -1.01
CA GLU A 232 -8.48 8.52 0.10
C GLU A 232 -8.10 9.44 1.27
N ASP A 233 -6.81 9.58 1.55
CA ASP A 233 -6.31 10.33 2.72
C ASP A 233 -5.55 11.62 2.33
N ASP A 234 -5.37 11.91 1.03
CA ASP A 234 -4.52 13.01 0.48
C ASP A 234 -3.09 13.03 1.04
N VAL A 235 -2.59 11.86 1.48
CA VAL A 235 -1.21 11.69 1.95
C VAL A 235 -0.30 11.47 0.75
N ARG A 236 0.84 12.16 0.69
CA ARG A 236 1.71 12.20 -0.50
C ARG A 236 3.12 11.69 -0.23
N GLY A 237 3.82 11.33 -1.31
CA GLY A 237 5.23 10.94 -1.29
C GLY A 237 5.51 9.78 -0.35
N MET A 238 6.61 9.85 0.40
CA MET A 238 7.06 8.76 1.28
C MET A 238 6.02 8.42 2.36
N SER A 239 5.27 9.40 2.85
CA SER A 239 4.25 9.17 3.86
C SER A 239 3.14 8.25 3.35
N ALA A 240 2.79 8.33 2.06
CA ALA A 240 1.80 7.44 1.44
C ALA A 240 2.31 5.99 1.37
N LEU A 241 3.59 5.81 1.02
CA LEU A 241 4.25 4.50 0.95
C LEU A 241 4.34 3.85 2.33
N LEU A 242 4.78 4.60 3.35
CA LEU A 242 4.91 4.09 4.70
C LEU A 242 3.55 3.77 5.33
N LYS A 243 2.53 4.60 5.07
CA LYS A 243 1.15 4.31 5.50
C LYS A 243 0.58 3.07 4.80
N SER A 244 0.87 2.86 3.51
CA SER A 244 0.55 1.62 2.78
C SER A 244 1.18 0.39 3.43
N LYS A 245 2.47 0.47 3.81
CA LYS A 245 3.16 -0.58 4.55
C LYS A 245 2.50 -0.87 5.91
N GLU A 246 2.07 0.16 6.63
CA GLU A 246 1.43 -0.02 7.94
C GLU A 246 0.04 -0.67 7.83
N TYR A 247 -0.73 -0.34 6.79
CA TYR A 247 -1.97 -1.04 6.48
C TYR A 247 -1.76 -2.55 6.27
N LEU A 248 -0.58 -2.98 5.83
CA LEU A 248 -0.24 -4.39 5.64
C LEU A 248 0.30 -5.10 6.89
N ARG A 249 0.68 -4.37 7.94
CA ARG A 249 1.27 -4.96 9.15
C ARG A 249 0.37 -6.02 9.79
N GLY A 250 0.87 -7.22 10.07
CA GLY A 250 0.08 -8.31 10.65
C GLY A 250 -0.89 -9.03 9.67
N GLN A 251 -1.07 -8.52 8.44
CA GLN A 251 -1.85 -9.17 7.39
C GLN A 251 -1.06 -9.38 6.09
N TRP A 252 0.27 -9.20 6.14
CA TRP A 252 1.14 -9.15 4.97
C TRP A 252 1.05 -10.42 4.12
N PHE A 253 1.17 -11.61 4.73
CA PHE A 253 1.12 -12.88 4.01
C PHE A 253 -0.25 -13.13 3.35
N SER A 254 -1.34 -12.87 4.09
CA SER A 254 -2.72 -13.00 3.59
C SER A 254 -2.95 -12.14 2.35
N VAL A 255 -2.39 -10.93 2.34
CA VAL A 255 -2.51 -10.01 1.21
C VAL A 255 -1.56 -10.39 0.08
N ALA A 256 -0.31 -10.71 0.39
CA ALA A 256 0.70 -11.12 -0.60
C ALA A 256 0.22 -12.30 -1.45
N LEU A 257 -0.41 -13.31 -0.82
CA LEU A 257 -0.94 -14.46 -1.56
C LEU A 257 -2.10 -14.08 -2.51
N ARG A 258 -3.00 -13.20 -2.07
CA ARG A 258 -4.12 -12.70 -2.90
C ARG A 258 -3.61 -11.90 -4.09
N LEU A 259 -2.62 -11.04 -3.86
CA LEU A 259 -1.95 -10.25 -4.89
C LEU A 259 -1.21 -11.15 -5.88
N LEU A 260 -0.46 -12.12 -5.38
CA LEU A 260 0.26 -13.09 -6.20
C LEU A 260 -0.69 -13.88 -7.09
N LEU A 261 -1.86 -14.28 -6.58
CA LEU A 261 -2.85 -15.01 -7.36
C LEU A 261 -3.40 -14.16 -8.52
N VAL A 262 -3.81 -12.91 -8.26
CA VAL A 262 -4.31 -12.04 -9.33
C VAL A 262 -3.21 -11.66 -10.34
N TRP A 263 -1.97 -11.48 -9.88
CA TRP A 263 -0.82 -11.24 -10.74
C TRP A 263 -0.46 -12.46 -11.59
N ALA A 264 -0.55 -13.67 -11.04
CA ALA A 264 -0.31 -14.91 -11.77
C ALA A 264 -1.34 -15.08 -12.90
N VAL A 265 -2.63 -14.84 -12.62
CA VAL A 265 -3.69 -14.84 -13.64
C VAL A 265 -3.38 -13.80 -14.72
N SER A 266 -3.08 -12.56 -14.35
CA SER A 266 -2.71 -11.51 -15.30
C SER A 266 -1.47 -11.88 -16.14
N GLY A 267 -0.49 -12.55 -15.54
CA GLY A 267 0.70 -13.06 -16.19
C GLY A 267 0.38 -14.14 -17.22
N ILE A 268 -0.44 -15.14 -16.86
CA ILE A 268 -0.89 -16.19 -17.79
C ILE A 268 -1.62 -15.59 -18.99
N LEU A 269 -2.53 -14.63 -18.75
CA LEU A 269 -3.22 -13.91 -19.83
C LEU A 269 -2.22 -13.23 -20.78
N SER A 270 -1.14 -12.65 -20.25
CA SER A 270 -0.15 -11.91 -21.05
C SER A 270 0.76 -12.79 -21.92
N VAL A 271 0.92 -14.08 -21.58
CA VAL A 271 1.78 -15.02 -22.33
C VAL A 271 1.18 -15.39 -23.69
N ILE A 272 -0.14 -15.27 -23.85
CA ILE A 272 -0.84 -15.61 -25.10
C ILE A 272 -0.37 -14.66 -26.22
N PRO A 273 0.27 -15.15 -27.30
CA PRO A 273 0.73 -14.29 -28.39
C PRO A 273 -0.43 -13.54 -29.04
N LEU A 274 -0.18 -12.29 -29.47
CA LEU A 274 -1.10 -11.39 -30.15
C LEU A 274 -2.34 -10.96 -29.34
N VAL A 275 -3.07 -11.89 -28.74
CA VAL A 275 -4.33 -11.65 -27.99
C VAL A 275 -4.06 -11.29 -26.52
N GLY A 276 -2.97 -11.82 -25.94
CA GLY A 276 -2.62 -11.61 -24.53
C GLY A 276 -2.55 -10.16 -24.10
N PRO A 277 -1.85 -9.26 -24.82
CA PRO A 277 -1.81 -7.83 -24.47
C PRO A 277 -3.19 -7.18 -24.39
N PHE A 278 -4.10 -7.52 -25.30
CA PHE A 278 -5.47 -7.00 -25.28
C PHE A 278 -6.27 -7.55 -24.10
N LEU A 279 -6.10 -8.84 -23.77
CA LEU A 279 -6.74 -9.45 -22.61
C LEU A 279 -6.20 -8.84 -21.30
N SER A 280 -4.88 -8.69 -21.17
CA SER A 280 -4.26 -8.04 -20.00
C SER A 280 -4.73 -6.60 -19.85
N PHE A 281 -4.86 -5.86 -20.96
CA PHE A 281 -5.43 -4.51 -20.93
C PHE A 281 -6.88 -4.49 -20.47
N ALA A 282 -7.73 -5.37 -21.01
CA ALA A 282 -9.13 -5.48 -20.60
C ALA A 282 -9.29 -5.96 -19.14
N PHE A 283 -8.33 -6.75 -18.65
CA PHE A 283 -8.29 -7.26 -17.28
C PHE A 283 -7.71 -6.26 -16.28
N PHE A 284 -6.93 -5.27 -16.73
CA PHE A 284 -6.28 -4.28 -15.86
C PHE A 284 -7.26 -3.56 -14.91
N PRO A 285 -8.46 -3.09 -15.34
CA PRO A 285 -9.41 -2.49 -14.42
C PRO A 285 -9.87 -3.43 -13.32
N TYR A 286 -10.12 -4.69 -13.67
CA TYR A 286 -10.48 -5.72 -12.71
C TYR A 286 -9.38 -5.91 -11.66
N VAL A 287 -8.12 -5.95 -12.10
CA VAL A 287 -6.96 -6.06 -11.20
C VAL A 287 -6.94 -4.87 -10.25
N ILE A 288 -7.07 -3.63 -10.73
CA ILE A 288 -7.03 -2.46 -9.85
C ILE A 288 -8.20 -2.40 -8.87
N ILE A 289 -9.40 -2.81 -9.28
CA ILE A 289 -10.54 -2.97 -8.37
C ILE A 289 -10.20 -3.98 -7.27
N PHE A 290 -9.65 -5.14 -7.63
CA PHE A 290 -9.27 -6.17 -6.68
C PHE A 290 -8.27 -5.65 -5.63
N HIS A 291 -7.27 -4.88 -6.07
CA HIS A 291 -6.33 -4.21 -5.15
C HIS A 291 -7.05 -3.20 -4.24
N TYR A 292 -7.95 -2.38 -4.79
CA TYR A 292 -8.71 -1.40 -4.02
C TYR A 292 -9.60 -2.07 -2.97
N LEU A 293 -10.27 -3.18 -3.29
CA LEU A 293 -11.12 -3.88 -2.33
C LEU A 293 -10.30 -4.47 -1.18
N ILE A 294 -9.11 -5.01 -1.44
CA ILE A 294 -8.19 -5.43 -0.36
C ILE A 294 -7.81 -4.23 0.52
N PHE A 295 -7.44 -3.11 -0.12
CA PHE A 295 -7.11 -1.89 0.62
C PHE A 295 -8.27 -1.40 1.48
N ARG A 296 -9.49 -1.40 0.93
CA ARG A 296 -10.72 -1.01 1.62
C ARG A 296 -10.98 -1.90 2.82
N ASP A 297 -10.82 -3.22 2.68
CA ASP A 297 -10.97 -4.17 3.79
C ASP A 297 -9.92 -3.92 4.88
N LEU A 298 -8.65 -3.71 4.51
CA LEU A 298 -7.60 -3.38 5.47
C LEU A 298 -7.90 -2.08 6.23
N ARG A 299 -8.42 -1.06 5.53
CA ARG A 299 -8.81 0.21 6.13
C ARG A 299 -10.03 0.07 7.04
N GLN A 300 -11.00 -0.76 6.68
CA GLN A 300 -12.16 -1.06 7.54
C GLN A 300 -11.75 -1.82 8.81
N LEU A 301 -10.80 -2.76 8.68
CA LEU A 301 -10.31 -3.57 9.81
C LEU A 301 -9.46 -2.76 10.79
N LYS A 302 -8.61 -1.86 10.30
CA LYS A 302 -7.64 -1.12 11.11
C LYS A 302 -8.07 0.30 11.46
N GLY A 303 -9.10 0.83 10.82
CA GLY A 303 -9.44 2.24 10.87
C GLY A 303 -8.42 3.11 10.13
N ASP A 304 -8.53 4.42 10.32
CA ASP A 304 -7.51 5.36 9.84
C ASP A 304 -6.26 5.22 10.70
N VAL A 305 -5.18 4.71 10.11
CA VAL A 305 -3.92 4.49 10.82
C VAL A 305 -3.13 5.81 10.85
N PRO A 306 -3.00 6.50 11.99
CA PRO A 306 -2.15 7.68 12.07
C PRO A 306 -0.70 7.24 11.93
N PHE A 307 0.01 7.74 10.92
CA PHE A 307 1.42 7.45 10.73
C PHE A 307 2.25 8.74 10.70
N ALA A 308 2.82 9.09 11.86
CA ALA A 308 3.77 10.20 11.96
C ALA A 308 5.13 9.74 11.40
N CYS A 309 5.51 10.27 10.24
CA CYS A 309 6.78 9.90 9.62
C CYS A 309 7.97 10.58 10.32
N GLY A 310 8.69 9.85 11.17
CA GLY A 310 10.01 10.28 11.64
C GLY A 310 11.04 10.41 10.50
N THR A 311 11.98 11.34 10.62
CA THR A 311 12.99 11.65 9.58
C THR A 311 13.83 10.42 9.19
N GLY A 312 14.18 9.55 10.15
CA GLY A 312 14.97 8.34 9.89
C GLY A 312 14.28 7.36 8.93
N ASN A 313 12.99 7.09 9.12
CA ASN A 313 12.23 6.19 8.26
C ASN A 313 12.05 6.73 6.83
N LYS A 314 12.14 8.05 6.62
CA LYS A 314 12.03 8.64 5.29
C LYS A 314 13.29 8.45 4.44
N LEU A 315 14.45 8.31 5.07
CA LEU A 315 15.75 8.17 4.40
C LEU A 315 16.21 6.72 4.27
N LEU A 316 15.76 5.84 5.17
CA LEU A 316 16.14 4.43 5.17
C LEU A 316 15.81 3.73 3.84
N TRP A 317 14.57 3.82 3.35
CA TRP A 317 14.12 3.08 2.17
C TRP A 317 14.79 3.55 0.87
N PRO A 318 14.91 4.87 0.60
CA PRO A 318 15.70 5.35 -0.53
C PRO A 318 17.17 4.94 -0.43
N GLY A 319 17.75 4.89 0.79
CA GLY A 319 19.11 4.42 1.00
C GLY A 319 19.30 2.96 0.59
N VAL A 320 18.40 2.07 1.03
CA VAL A 320 18.41 0.64 0.64
C VAL A 320 18.24 0.48 -0.87
N ALA A 321 17.35 1.26 -1.47
CA ALA A 321 17.13 1.24 -2.92
C ALA A 321 18.36 1.69 -3.71
N LEU A 322 19.02 2.75 -3.25
CA LEU A 322 20.25 3.28 -3.85
C LEU A 322 21.39 2.25 -3.77
N ILE A 323 21.53 1.58 -2.63
CA ILE A 323 22.48 0.47 -2.46
C ILE A 323 22.23 -0.61 -3.52
N GLY A 324 20.99 -1.07 -3.68
CA GLY A 324 20.64 -2.06 -4.70
C GLY A 324 20.94 -1.60 -6.13
N LEU A 325 20.62 -0.34 -6.46
CA LEU A 325 20.83 0.24 -7.79
C LEU A 325 22.30 0.53 -8.13
N VAL A 326 23.16 0.77 -7.14
CA VAL A 326 24.57 1.11 -7.37
C VAL A 326 25.46 -0.10 -7.20
N ILE A 327 25.32 -0.83 -6.10
CA ILE A 327 26.25 -1.90 -5.73
C ILE A 327 26.10 -3.10 -6.66
N VAL A 328 24.87 -3.49 -7.00
CA VAL A 328 24.66 -4.69 -7.83
C VAL A 328 25.22 -4.50 -9.25
N PRO A 329 24.92 -3.41 -9.97
CA PRO A 329 25.55 -3.17 -11.27
C PRO A 329 27.07 -3.04 -11.16
N ALA A 330 27.60 -2.41 -10.12
CA ALA A 330 29.05 -2.31 -9.91
C ALA A 330 29.72 -3.68 -9.72
N ILE A 331 29.10 -4.58 -8.96
CA ILE A 331 29.54 -5.97 -8.79
C ILE A 331 29.46 -6.72 -10.12
N LEU A 332 28.34 -6.62 -10.85
CA LEU A 332 28.18 -7.28 -12.16
C LEU A 332 29.22 -6.80 -13.18
N ILE A 333 29.49 -5.49 -13.23
CA ILE A 333 30.53 -4.90 -14.09
C ILE A 333 31.92 -5.42 -13.67
N SER A 334 32.17 -5.54 -12.37
CA SER A 334 33.45 -6.02 -11.84
C SER A 334 33.68 -7.51 -12.12
N ILE A 335 32.64 -8.35 -11.99
CA ILE A 335 32.68 -9.80 -12.30
C ILE A 335 32.79 -10.03 -13.80
N ALA A 336 32.03 -9.29 -14.61
CA ALA A 336 32.10 -9.37 -16.07
C ALA A 336 33.46 -8.89 -16.63
N GLY A 337 34.23 -8.13 -15.83
CA GLY A 337 35.53 -7.60 -16.20
C GLY A 337 35.48 -6.64 -17.41
N PHE A 338 36.66 -6.22 -17.86
CA PHE A 338 36.85 -5.35 -19.03
C PHE A 338 36.30 -5.93 -20.36
N SER A 339 35.81 -7.18 -20.37
CA SER A 339 35.24 -7.85 -21.55
C SER A 339 34.03 -7.10 -22.14
N LEU A 340 33.23 -6.41 -21.30
CA LEU A 340 32.15 -5.55 -21.77
C LEU A 340 32.67 -4.27 -22.47
N PHE A 341 33.78 -3.70 -21.95
CA PHE A 341 34.45 -2.55 -22.56
C PHE A 341 35.19 -2.92 -23.86
N GLY A 342 35.69 -4.15 -23.99
CA GLY A 342 36.24 -4.69 -25.23
C GLY A 342 35.19 -4.71 -26.36
N ALA A 343 33.97 -5.20 -26.08
CA ALA A 343 32.88 -5.19 -27.05
C ALA A 343 32.41 -3.76 -27.42
N LEU A 344 32.40 -2.82 -26.47
CA LEU A 344 32.11 -1.41 -26.73
C LEU A 344 33.19 -0.70 -27.57
N SER A 345 34.45 -1.16 -27.52
CA SER A 345 35.51 -0.64 -28.38
C SER A 345 35.29 -0.97 -29.87
N HIS A 346 34.54 -2.03 -30.19
CA HIS A 346 34.10 -2.34 -31.56
C HIS A 346 32.97 -1.42 -32.07
N LEU A 347 32.33 -0.64 -31.19
CA LEU A 347 31.36 0.41 -31.56
C LEU A 347 32.01 1.80 -31.70
N ALA A 348 33.30 1.94 -31.37
CA ALA A 348 34.06 3.17 -31.58
C ALA A 348 34.09 3.70 -33.03
N PRO A 349 34.02 2.89 -34.11
CA PRO A 349 33.99 3.45 -35.47
C PRO A 349 32.65 4.13 -35.83
N ILE A 350 31.56 3.89 -35.10
CA ILE A 350 30.26 4.54 -35.33
C ILE A 350 30.27 5.96 -34.74
N ALA A 351 30.99 6.19 -33.64
CA ALA A 351 31.16 7.51 -33.03
C ALA A 351 32.07 8.46 -33.82
N LYS A 352 32.89 7.93 -34.76
CA LYS A 352 33.82 8.71 -35.60
C LYS A 352 33.30 9.05 -37.00
N GLY A 353 31.99 8.93 -37.23
CA GLY A 353 31.36 9.51 -38.43
C GLY A 353 31.78 8.87 -39.76
N LYS A 354 32.25 7.61 -39.77
CA LYS A 354 32.34 6.86 -41.03
C LYS A 354 30.99 6.26 -41.35
N VAL A 355 30.22 7.03 -42.11
CA VAL A 355 29.07 6.55 -42.88
C VAL A 355 29.53 5.34 -43.70
N PHE A 356 28.87 4.20 -43.52
CA PHE A 356 28.97 3.07 -44.43
C PHE A 356 28.56 3.56 -45.83
N GLN A 357 29.53 3.84 -46.69
CA GLN A 357 29.28 3.90 -48.12
C GLN A 357 29.03 2.46 -48.58
N GLY A 358 27.75 2.07 -48.57
CA GLY A 358 27.29 0.93 -49.33
C GLY A 358 27.41 1.26 -50.81
N GLY A 359 28.39 0.66 -51.47
CA GLY A 359 28.58 0.78 -52.91
C GLY A 359 29.55 -0.27 -53.44
N GLN A 360 28.98 -1.25 -54.16
CA GLN A 360 29.63 -2.15 -55.15
C GLN A 360 30.42 -3.33 -54.56
N THR A 361 30.26 -4.59 -54.99
CA THR A 361 29.63 -5.16 -56.20
C THR A 361 29.40 -6.66 -55.96
N LEU A 362 28.24 -7.17 -56.40
CA LEU A 362 28.02 -8.61 -56.62
C LEU A 362 29.02 -9.10 -57.68
N GLN A 363 30.02 -9.85 -57.24
CA GLN A 363 30.81 -10.69 -58.15
C GLN A 363 30.22 -12.09 -58.08
N VAL A 364 29.57 -12.48 -59.17
CA VAL A 364 29.16 -13.84 -59.47
C VAL A 364 30.43 -14.58 -59.90
N ASP A 365 30.79 -15.63 -59.18
CA ASP A 365 31.78 -16.61 -59.63
C ASP A 365 31.06 -17.96 -59.78
N PRO A 366 30.97 -18.54 -60.99
CA PRO A 366 30.40 -19.84 -61.20
C PRO A 366 31.52 -20.88 -61.20
N GLN A 367 31.50 -21.82 -60.25
CA GLN A 367 31.83 -23.24 -60.42
C GLN A 367 32.18 -23.86 -59.06
N GLN A 368 31.33 -24.77 -58.58
CA GLN A 368 31.76 -26.16 -58.35
C GLN A 368 30.56 -27.05 -58.04
N GLU A 369 30.36 -28.01 -58.95
CA GLU A 369 29.54 -29.21 -58.83
C GLU A 369 30.20 -30.27 -57.94
N ASP A 370 29.36 -31.27 -57.61
CA ASP A 370 29.62 -32.61 -57.05
C ASP A 370 29.69 -32.74 -55.51
N GLN A 371 28.61 -33.29 -54.88
CA GLN A 371 28.32 -34.73 -54.65
C GLN A 371 29.27 -35.34 -53.58
N LEU A 372 28.92 -36.16 -52.58
CA LEU A 372 27.89 -37.20 -52.44
C LEU A 372 27.87 -37.71 -50.96
N VAL A 373 26.71 -37.69 -50.27
CA VAL A 373 26.06 -38.79 -49.47
C VAL A 373 26.85 -39.32 -48.20
N PRO A 374 26.36 -40.28 -47.38
CA PRO A 374 25.65 -40.09 -46.08
C PRO A 374 26.17 -40.96 -44.90
N GLY A 375 25.47 -40.96 -43.75
CA GLY A 375 25.23 -42.19 -42.97
C GLY A 375 25.84 -42.28 -41.56
N ALA A 376 24.97 -42.65 -40.60
CA ALA A 376 25.24 -43.09 -39.21
C ALA A 376 26.12 -44.38 -39.15
N PRO A 377 26.41 -45.08 -38.02
CA PRO A 377 25.82 -45.02 -36.65
C PRO A 377 26.78 -45.35 -35.46
N ALA A 378 26.17 -45.56 -34.28
CA ALA A 378 26.46 -46.60 -33.27
C ALA A 378 27.16 -46.24 -31.94
N MET A 379 26.56 -46.78 -30.86
CA MET A 379 27.08 -46.94 -29.50
C MET A 379 28.33 -47.85 -29.45
N PRO A 380 28.99 -47.97 -28.28
CA PRO A 380 28.73 -49.16 -27.46
C PRO A 380 28.77 -48.94 -25.92
N ALA A 381 28.15 -49.90 -25.20
CA ALA A 381 28.43 -50.27 -23.80
C ALA A 381 29.83 -50.93 -23.69
N GLU A 382 30.49 -51.24 -22.57
CA GLU A 382 30.16 -51.69 -21.22
C GLU A 382 31.52 -51.79 -20.48
N GLY A 383 31.60 -51.80 -19.14
CA GLY A 383 32.85 -52.19 -18.47
C GLY A 383 33.02 -51.76 -17.01
N ASP A 384 32.92 -52.75 -16.13
CA ASP A 384 32.99 -52.75 -14.67
C ASP A 384 34.43 -52.63 -14.10
N SER A 385 34.59 -52.10 -12.88
CA SER A 385 35.55 -52.59 -11.87
C SER A 385 35.51 -51.79 -10.55
N THR A 386 35.32 -52.57 -9.49
CA THR A 386 35.43 -52.34 -8.05
C THR A 386 36.81 -51.85 -7.59
N GLU A 387 36.88 -51.00 -6.56
CA GLU A 387 37.84 -51.15 -5.45
C GLU A 387 37.48 -50.30 -4.22
N ALA A 388 37.93 -50.77 -3.06
CA ALA A 388 37.48 -50.44 -1.71
C ALA A 388 38.42 -49.47 -0.96
N GLY A 389 37.95 -48.94 0.18
CA GLY A 389 38.82 -48.75 1.35
C GLY A 389 38.72 -47.44 2.14
N SER A 390 38.23 -47.57 3.39
CA SER A 390 38.68 -46.88 4.62
C SER A 390 38.36 -45.38 4.81
N ALA A 391 38.28 -44.79 6.01
CA ALA A 391 37.96 -45.20 7.38
C ALA A 391 37.95 -43.91 8.25
N SER A 392 37.20 -43.96 9.35
CA SER A 392 37.42 -43.26 10.63
C SER A 392 36.98 -41.80 10.83
N SER A 393 36.21 -41.64 11.91
CA SER A 393 36.31 -40.65 13.01
C SER A 393 34.88 -40.28 13.45
N GLY A 394 34.48 -40.34 14.71
CA GLY A 394 35.09 -40.72 15.97
C GLY A 394 34.01 -40.42 17.03
N GLU A 395 33.58 -41.43 17.77
CA GLU A 395 32.68 -41.26 18.91
C GLU A 395 33.44 -40.61 20.07
N THR A 396 32.82 -39.62 20.72
CA THR A 396 33.15 -39.18 22.07
C THR A 396 31.93 -39.44 22.95
N PRO A 397 32.05 -40.15 24.09
CA PRO A 397 30.93 -40.37 24.99
C PRO A 397 30.86 -39.20 25.97
N ASN A 398 29.90 -38.29 25.78
CA ASN A 398 29.61 -37.27 26.76
C ASN A 398 28.65 -37.85 27.81
N MET A 399 29.23 -38.14 28.98
CA MET A 399 28.54 -38.54 30.20
C MET A 399 28.05 -37.29 30.93
N PHE A 400 26.80 -36.88 30.70
CA PHE A 400 26.03 -36.00 31.57
C PHE A 400 24.55 -36.36 31.45
N SER A 401 23.92 -36.73 32.57
CA SER A 401 22.49 -37.04 32.65
C SER A 401 21.63 -35.82 32.28
N PRO A 402 20.71 -35.92 31.29
CA PRO A 402 19.78 -34.87 30.94
C PRO A 402 18.43 -35.14 31.63
N GLU A 403 18.39 -35.08 32.95
CA GLU A 403 17.12 -35.11 33.70
C GLU A 403 16.91 -33.75 34.36
N ASP A 404 16.52 -32.78 33.53
CA ASP A 404 15.67 -31.63 33.85
C ASP A 404 15.66 -30.73 32.61
N GLU A 405 14.99 -31.23 31.55
CA GLU A 405 14.75 -30.46 30.33
C GLU A 405 13.81 -29.30 30.69
N TYR A 406 14.38 -28.09 30.79
CA TYR A 406 13.60 -26.88 30.97
C TYR A 406 12.56 -26.82 29.84
N PRO A 407 11.27 -26.65 30.14
CA PRO A 407 10.28 -26.50 29.08
C PRO A 407 10.70 -25.31 28.22
N ASN A 408 10.63 -25.47 26.90
CA ASN A 408 10.93 -24.43 25.92
C ASN A 408 9.83 -23.33 26.01
N ILE A 409 9.87 -22.58 27.11
CA ILE A 409 8.92 -21.54 27.46
C ILE A 409 9.32 -20.29 26.69
N SER A 410 8.37 -19.81 25.90
CA SER A 410 8.39 -18.52 25.24
C SER A 410 7.50 -17.58 26.02
N VAL A 411 8.10 -16.50 26.52
CA VAL A 411 7.36 -15.35 27.04
C VAL A 411 7.34 -14.27 25.96
N PHE A 412 6.14 -13.94 25.51
CA PHE A 412 5.86 -12.82 24.64
C PHE A 412 5.42 -11.63 25.47
N ILE A 413 6.11 -10.50 25.32
CA ILE A 413 5.76 -9.23 25.96
C ILE A 413 5.60 -8.19 24.86
N TYR A 414 4.41 -7.59 24.81
CA TYR A 414 4.05 -6.43 24.02
C TYR A 414 3.82 -5.27 24.98
N ALA A 415 4.47 -4.13 24.76
CA ALA A 415 4.23 -2.92 25.54
C ALA A 415 4.28 -1.70 24.63
N VAL A 416 3.32 -0.78 24.82
CA VAL A 416 3.22 0.50 24.12
C VAL A 416 2.94 1.61 25.12
N ASN A 417 3.74 2.67 25.06
CA ASN A 417 3.61 3.88 25.88
C ASN A 417 3.73 3.66 27.42
N TYR A 418 4.44 2.60 27.84
CA TYR A 418 4.79 2.35 29.23
C TYR A 418 6.31 2.27 29.44
N THR A 419 6.75 2.71 30.61
CA THR A 419 8.09 2.43 31.18
C THR A 419 7.95 1.62 32.47
N GLY A 420 8.99 0.89 32.88
CA GLY A 420 8.96 0.05 34.09
C GLY A 420 9.72 -1.27 33.95
N GLU A 421 9.34 -2.27 34.74
CA GLU A 421 10.04 -3.55 34.85
C GLU A 421 9.06 -4.72 34.94
N ILE A 422 9.41 -5.83 34.31
CA ILE A 422 8.67 -7.09 34.41
C ILE A 422 9.57 -8.10 35.12
N LEU A 423 9.05 -8.67 36.21
CA LEU A 423 9.73 -9.66 37.03
C LEU A 423 9.00 -11.00 36.92
N ALA A 424 9.74 -12.10 36.77
CA ALA A 424 9.23 -13.45 36.95
C ALA A 424 9.85 -14.06 38.19
N ASN A 425 9.01 -14.51 39.12
CA ASN A 425 9.42 -15.10 40.40
C ASN A 425 10.45 -14.23 41.16
N GLY A 426 10.26 -12.90 41.13
CA GLY A 426 11.15 -11.92 41.76
C GLY A 426 12.44 -11.59 40.99
N THR A 427 12.69 -12.21 39.83
CA THR A 427 13.84 -11.90 38.97
C THR A 427 13.39 -11.01 37.82
N VAL A 428 14.08 -9.90 37.59
CA VAL A 428 13.80 -9.02 36.43
C VAL A 428 14.07 -9.79 35.14
N ILE A 429 13.02 -9.98 34.33
CA ILE A 429 13.12 -10.65 33.03
C ILE A 429 13.16 -9.66 31.87
N GLN A 430 12.62 -8.44 32.05
CA GLN A 430 12.66 -7.40 31.03
C GLN A 430 12.42 -6.00 31.62
N ASN A 431 13.17 -5.01 31.11
CA ASN A 431 12.91 -3.60 31.37
C ASN A 431 12.08 -3.01 30.21
N LEU A 432 11.06 -2.22 30.55
CA LEU A 432 10.27 -1.45 29.60
C LEU A 432 10.96 -0.09 29.43
N GLU A 433 11.72 0.03 28.34
CA GLU A 433 12.54 1.22 28.05
C GLU A 433 11.69 2.47 27.77
N GLY A 434 10.43 2.29 27.36
CA GLY A 434 9.44 3.36 27.31
C GLY A 434 9.76 4.46 26.31
N GLU A 435 9.84 4.12 25.03
CA GLU A 435 9.82 5.12 23.95
C GLU A 435 8.39 5.38 23.44
N PRO A 436 8.05 6.65 23.12
CA PRO A 436 6.73 7.00 22.59
C PRO A 436 6.44 6.30 21.25
N ASP A 437 5.26 5.69 21.12
CA ASP A 437 4.81 4.94 19.93
C ASP A 437 5.74 3.80 19.49
N MET A 438 6.67 3.37 20.35
CA MET A 438 7.51 2.21 20.11
C MET A 438 6.86 0.96 20.68
N GLN A 439 6.83 -0.08 19.85
CA GLN A 439 6.35 -1.40 20.23
C GLN A 439 7.54 -2.29 20.52
N TYR A 440 7.62 -2.80 21.74
CA TYR A 440 8.62 -3.78 22.09
C TYR A 440 7.99 -5.17 22.06
N ASN A 441 8.69 -6.12 21.42
CA ASN A 441 8.32 -7.53 21.38
C ASN A 441 9.51 -8.35 21.84
N TYR A 442 9.40 -8.90 23.05
CA TYR A 442 10.44 -9.74 23.62
C TYR A 442 9.98 -11.19 23.56
N ASN A 443 10.85 -12.06 23.02
CA ASN A 443 10.73 -13.50 23.16
C ASN A 443 11.87 -13.98 24.06
N LEU A 444 11.55 -14.31 25.30
CA LEU A 444 12.53 -14.74 26.29
C LEU A 444 12.53 -16.27 26.34
N ASN A 445 13.72 -16.88 26.37
CA ASN A 445 13.94 -18.33 26.42
C ASN A 445 13.66 -18.93 27.82
N GLY A 446 12.58 -18.50 28.48
CA GLY A 446 12.04 -19.17 29.68
C GLY A 446 12.91 -19.18 30.93
N LYS A 447 14.12 -18.62 30.91
CA LYS A 447 14.98 -18.49 32.09
C LYS A 447 14.21 -17.67 33.13
N SER A 448 14.02 -18.24 34.33
CA SER A 448 13.22 -17.74 35.46
C SER A 448 11.83 -18.37 35.69
N PHE A 449 11.39 -19.32 34.86
CA PHE A 449 10.18 -20.12 35.13
C PHE A 449 10.51 -21.54 35.60
N ARG A 450 9.65 -22.12 36.42
CA ARG A 450 9.77 -23.47 36.99
C ARG A 450 8.49 -24.27 36.79
N TYR A 451 8.55 -25.59 36.87
CA TYR A 451 7.34 -26.40 36.97
C TYR A 451 6.57 -26.07 38.26
N GLY A 452 5.24 -26.12 38.19
CA GLY A 452 4.33 -25.71 39.24
C GLY A 452 4.07 -24.20 39.23
N GLN A 453 3.85 -23.63 40.42
CA GLN A 453 3.36 -22.27 40.58
C GLN A 453 4.46 -21.22 40.28
N ASN A 454 4.11 -20.28 39.42
CA ASN A 454 4.91 -19.13 39.02
C ASN A 454 4.12 -17.84 39.19
N GLN A 455 4.87 -16.74 39.32
CA GLN A 455 4.32 -15.40 39.44
C GLN A 455 5.04 -14.43 38.51
N ILE A 456 4.28 -13.57 37.83
CA ILE A 456 4.79 -12.43 37.08
C ILE A 456 4.32 -11.14 37.75
N GLU A 457 5.25 -10.24 38.01
CA GLU A 457 4.99 -8.90 38.52
C GLU A 457 5.34 -7.87 37.43
N VAL A 458 4.41 -6.97 37.14
CA VAL A 458 4.59 -5.88 36.18
C VAL A 458 4.53 -4.57 36.94
N LYS A 459 5.66 -3.88 37.02
CA LYS A 459 5.76 -2.50 37.50
C LYS A 459 5.74 -1.60 36.29
N PHE A 460 4.77 -0.71 36.20
CA PHE A 460 4.59 0.14 35.02
C PHE A 460 4.30 1.59 35.42
N ALA A 461 4.67 2.51 34.51
CA ALA A 461 4.31 3.90 34.53
C ALA A 461 4.03 4.38 33.10
N GLU A 462 2.94 5.12 32.93
CA GLU A 462 2.58 5.78 31.68
C GLU A 462 3.65 6.82 31.29
N LEU A 463 4.02 6.85 30.01
CA LEU A 463 4.94 7.86 29.50
C LEU A 463 4.31 9.26 29.50
N PRO A 464 5.08 10.33 29.79
CA PRO A 464 4.57 11.68 29.75
C PRO A 464 4.24 12.11 28.31
N ASN A 465 2.99 12.49 28.05
CA ASN A 465 2.47 12.93 26.74
C ASN A 465 2.62 11.90 25.62
N PRO A 466 1.95 10.72 25.70
CA PRO A 466 2.03 9.72 24.65
C PRO A 466 1.39 10.27 23.35
N PRO A 467 2.05 10.18 22.17
CA PRO A 467 1.54 10.73 20.92
C PRO A 467 0.32 9.95 20.39
N SER A 468 0.16 8.68 20.78
CA SER A 468 -1.04 7.87 20.58
C SER A 468 -1.81 7.68 21.89
N SER A 469 -3.14 7.64 21.81
CA SER A 469 -4.02 7.37 22.97
C SER A 469 -4.04 5.90 23.39
N MET A 470 -3.15 5.07 22.85
CA MET A 470 -3.13 3.62 23.06
C MET A 470 -2.12 3.29 24.17
N LEU A 471 -2.64 2.77 25.28
CA LEU A 471 -1.85 2.23 26.40
C LEU A 471 -2.13 0.74 26.47
N GLU A 472 -1.14 -0.09 26.17
CA GLU A 472 -1.30 -1.54 26.28
C GLU A 472 0.00 -2.23 26.71
N ILE A 473 -0.10 -3.07 27.74
CA ILE A 473 0.87 -4.15 28.00
C ILE A 473 0.14 -5.47 27.79
N HIS A 474 0.57 -6.26 26.82
CA HIS A 474 0.05 -7.59 26.53
C HIS A 474 1.15 -8.62 26.71
N MET A 475 0.95 -9.54 27.65
CA MET A 475 1.91 -10.60 27.95
C MET A 475 1.29 -11.96 27.70
N ARG A 476 2.08 -12.90 27.18
CA ARG A 476 1.67 -14.29 26.98
C ARG A 476 2.83 -15.22 27.30
N VAL A 477 2.57 -16.23 28.13
CA VAL A 477 3.51 -17.30 28.46
C VAL A 477 3.03 -18.58 27.78
N SER A 478 3.89 -19.21 27.00
CA SER A 478 3.53 -20.40 26.22
C SER A 478 4.70 -21.34 26.02
N CYS A 479 4.45 -22.62 25.75
CA CYS A 479 5.46 -23.55 25.25
C CYS A 479 5.02 -24.19 23.93
N TYR A 480 5.99 -24.73 23.19
CA TYR A 480 5.75 -25.53 22.00
C TYR A 480 6.05 -27.00 22.33
N ARG A 481 5.09 -27.89 22.06
CA ARG A 481 5.30 -29.33 22.11
C ARG A 481 6.15 -29.79 20.90
N PRO A 482 6.81 -30.96 20.98
CA PRO A 482 7.58 -31.53 19.87
C PRO A 482 6.76 -31.73 18.57
N ASN A 483 5.44 -31.90 18.68
CA ASN A 483 4.51 -32.00 17.55
C ASN A 483 4.14 -30.64 16.90
N GLY A 484 4.71 -29.53 17.39
CA GLY A 484 4.43 -28.16 16.92
C GLY A 484 3.21 -27.50 17.56
N GLU A 485 2.49 -28.19 18.45
CA GLU A 485 1.32 -27.66 19.15
C GLU A 485 1.73 -26.65 20.23
N LYS A 486 1.04 -25.50 20.28
CA LYS A 486 1.34 -24.42 21.22
C LYS A 486 0.40 -24.49 22.44
N ILE A 487 0.96 -24.61 23.64
CA ILE A 487 0.22 -24.52 24.90
C ILE A 487 0.42 -23.12 25.49
N ILE A 488 -0.66 -22.46 25.90
CA ILE A 488 -0.61 -21.16 26.56
C ILE A 488 -0.90 -21.37 28.05
N PHE A 489 0.04 -20.99 28.91
CA PHE A 489 -0.09 -21.09 30.37
C PHE A 489 -0.74 -19.85 30.98
N GLY A 490 -0.60 -18.70 30.33
CA GLY A 490 -1.22 -17.46 30.77
C GLY A 490 -1.14 -16.37 29.71
N GLU A 491 -2.17 -15.52 29.66
CA GLU A 491 -2.26 -14.36 28.79
C GLU A 491 -2.95 -13.22 29.53
N TRP A 492 -2.30 -12.06 29.58
CA TRP A 492 -2.78 -10.90 30.35
C TRP A 492 -2.64 -9.62 29.54
N ARG A 493 -3.62 -8.72 29.69
CA ARG A 493 -3.62 -7.39 29.06
C ARG A 493 -3.89 -6.31 30.10
N LEU A 494 -3.14 -5.22 30.00
CA LEU A 494 -3.20 -4.08 30.91
C LEU A 494 -3.37 -2.78 30.12
N HIS A 495 -4.31 -1.94 30.55
CA HIS A 495 -4.63 -0.64 29.95
C HIS A 495 -4.74 0.48 31.01
N ASP A 496 -4.09 0.28 32.16
CA ASP A 496 -4.21 1.15 33.32
C ASP A 496 -3.40 2.45 33.15
N LYS A 497 -4.03 3.60 33.40
CA LYS A 497 -3.37 4.92 33.35
C LYS A 497 -2.53 5.20 34.60
N GLY A 498 -1.50 6.03 34.45
CA GLY A 498 -0.60 6.41 35.54
C GLY A 498 0.45 5.34 35.85
N ALA A 499 0.79 5.17 37.14
CA ALA A 499 1.82 4.22 37.59
C ALA A 499 1.27 3.22 38.61
N GLY A 500 1.73 1.97 38.54
CA GLY A 500 1.28 0.92 39.44
C GLY A 500 2.05 -0.40 39.28
N THR A 501 1.64 -1.36 40.09
CA THR A 501 2.18 -2.73 40.10
C THR A 501 1.04 -3.72 39.97
N LYS A 502 1.21 -4.74 39.12
CA LYS A 502 0.23 -5.82 38.92
C LYS A 502 0.91 -7.17 38.98
N THR A 503 0.25 -8.12 39.62
CA THR A 503 0.80 -9.45 39.86
C THR A 503 -0.13 -10.51 39.27
N PHE A 504 0.45 -11.50 38.60
CA PHE A 504 -0.25 -12.57 37.91
C PHE A 504 0.34 -13.91 38.30
N ASP A 505 -0.48 -14.78 38.86
CA ASP A 505 -0.09 -16.14 39.23
C ASP A 505 -0.56 -17.13 38.15
N PHE A 506 0.26 -18.13 37.86
CA PHE A 506 -0.08 -19.21 36.92
C PHE A 506 0.73 -20.47 37.22
N ASP A 507 0.29 -21.60 36.64
CA ASP A 507 0.89 -22.90 36.88
C ASP A 507 1.46 -23.50 35.59
N ILE A 508 2.64 -24.09 35.67
CA ILE A 508 3.28 -24.80 34.55
C ILE A 508 3.28 -26.29 34.89
N PRO A 509 2.42 -27.11 34.27
CA PRO A 509 2.35 -28.53 34.53
C PRO A 509 3.67 -29.22 34.13
N LYS A 510 4.03 -30.25 34.89
CA LYS A 510 5.15 -31.15 34.57
C LYS A 510 4.90 -31.97 33.33
#